data_AF-A0A948KII7-F1
#
_entry.id   AF-A0A948KII7-F1
#
_cell.length_a   1.000
_cell.length_b   1.000
_cell.length_c   1.000
_cell.angle_alpha   90.00
_cell.angle_beta   90.00
_cell.angle_gamma   90.00
#
_symmetry.space_group_name_H-M   'P 1'
#
loop_
_entity.id
_entity.type
_entity.pdbx_description
1 polymer ?
#
loop_
_entity_poly.entity_id
_entity_poly.type
_entity_poly.pdbx_seq_one_letter_code
_entity_poly.pdbx_strand_id
1 'polypeptide(L)'
;MENEVNILAEEKPKSIKLADGKEYKLPPIDMTTLANIEKTMGFGLGKLGTKIENETMSTMRSLIYALLKEEQPGLDIDKVGHLITLKEMSAIAETISEIMAVAS
;
A
#
# COMPACT_ATOMS: atom_id res chain seq x y z
N MET A 1 9.44 -30.07 -3.81
CA MET A 1 8.01 -29.79 -3.56
C MET A 1 7.63 -28.67 -4.50
N GLU A 2 6.90 -28.97 -5.56
CA GLU A 2 6.30 -27.93 -6.40
C GLU A 2 5.22 -27.25 -5.55
N ASN A 3 5.35 -25.94 -5.35
CA ASN A 3 4.26 -25.15 -4.76
C ASN A 3 3.17 -25.07 -5.83
N GLU A 4 2.09 -25.83 -5.67
CA GLU A 4 0.89 -25.65 -6.49
C GLU A 4 0.36 -24.23 -6.30
N VAL A 5 0.39 -23.44 -7.38
CA VAL A 5 -0.19 -22.09 -7.39
C VAL A 5 -1.70 -22.24 -7.50
N ASN A 6 -2.42 -21.96 -6.42
CA ASN A 6 -3.88 -21.89 -6.45
C ASN A 6 -4.32 -20.56 -7.09
N ILE A 7 -4.57 -20.59 -8.40
CA ILE A 7 -5.00 -19.42 -9.19
C ILE A 7 -6.37 -18.86 -8.81
N LEU A 8 -7.14 -19.57 -7.97
CA LEU A 8 -8.45 -19.13 -7.46
C LEU A 8 -8.37 -18.67 -6.00
N ALA A 9 -7.18 -18.63 -5.40
CA ALA A 9 -7.03 -18.11 -4.04
C ALA A 9 -7.35 -16.61 -4.01
N GLU A 10 -8.33 -16.22 -3.22
CA GLU A 10 -8.63 -14.82 -2.95
C GLU A 10 -7.66 -14.28 -1.90
N GLU A 11 -6.96 -13.19 -2.22
CA GLU A 11 -6.20 -12.47 -1.21
C GLU A 11 -7.13 -11.84 -0.18
N LYS A 12 -6.75 -11.92 1.09
CA LYS A 12 -7.59 -11.43 2.18
C LYS A 12 -7.24 -9.99 2.51
N PRO A 13 -8.24 -9.11 2.71
CA PRO A 13 -8.00 -7.76 3.19
C PRO A 13 -7.22 -7.79 4.51
N LYS A 14 -6.20 -6.94 4.62
CA LYS A 14 -5.43 -6.75 5.86
C LYS A 14 -6.01 -5.59 6.65
N SER A 15 -5.94 -5.65 7.98
CA SER A 15 -6.29 -4.52 8.83
C SER A 15 -5.02 -3.86 9.37
N ILE A 16 -5.01 -2.53 9.40
CA ILE A 16 -3.96 -1.73 10.06
C ILE A 16 -4.58 -0.72 11.01
N LYS A 17 -4.00 -0.58 12.20
CA LYS A 17 -4.38 0.46 13.15
C LYS A 17 -3.44 1.66 12.98
N LEU A 18 -4.02 2.84 12.74
CA LEU A 18 -3.26 4.07 12.52
C LEU A 18 -3.23 4.96 13.77
N ALA A 19 -2.48 6.07 13.68
CA ALA A 19 -2.20 6.97 14.80
C ALA A 19 -3.44 7.59 15.46
N ASP A 20 -4.54 7.71 14.72
CA ASP A 20 -5.84 8.17 15.23
C ASP A 20 -6.57 7.11 16.06
N GLY A 21 -5.97 5.94 16.24
CA GLY A 21 -6.51 4.81 16.96
C GLY A 21 -7.58 4.03 16.20
N LYS A 22 -7.89 4.41 14.96
CA LYS A 22 -8.86 3.69 14.13
C LYS A 22 -8.21 2.54 13.38
N GLU A 23 -9.01 1.53 13.11
CA GLU A 23 -8.64 0.39 12.28
C GLU A 23 -9.10 0.64 10.84
N TYR A 24 -8.17 0.48 9.92
CA TYR A 24 -8.36 0.68 8.49
C TYR A 24 -8.18 -0.66 7.80
N LYS A 25 -9.06 -0.94 6.83
CA LYS A 25 -8.89 -2.09 5.94
C LYS A 25 -8.04 -1.66 4.75
N LEU A 26 -7.02 -2.46 4.46
CA LEU A 26 -6.25 -2.41 3.24
C LEU A 26 -6.93 -3.33 2.22
N PRO A 27 -7.05 -2.89 0.96
CA PRO A 27 -7.58 -3.73 -0.10
C PRO A 27 -6.70 -4.97 -0.29
N PRO A 28 -7.25 -6.07 -0.82
CA PRO A 28 -6.45 -7.21 -1.24
C PRO A 28 -5.44 -6.78 -2.31
N ILE A 29 -4.26 -7.38 -2.32
CA ILE A 29 -3.22 -7.07 -3.30
C ILE A 29 -3.51 -7.85 -4.60
N ASP A 30 -4.54 -7.42 -5.31
CA ASP A 30 -4.93 -7.94 -6.62
C ASP A 30 -4.57 -6.96 -7.76
N MET A 31 -4.79 -7.38 -9.02
CA MET A 31 -4.46 -6.55 -10.18
C MET A 31 -5.21 -5.20 -10.22
N THR A 32 -6.42 -5.13 -9.67
CA THR A 32 -7.21 -3.89 -9.63
C THR A 32 -6.57 -2.91 -8.65
N THR A 33 -6.25 -3.38 -7.45
CA THR A 33 -5.56 -2.60 -6.42
C THR A 33 -4.22 -2.09 -6.94
N LEU A 34 -3.41 -2.95 -7.56
CA LEU A 34 -2.11 -2.56 -8.11
C LEU A 34 -2.25 -1.48 -9.20
N ALA A 35 -3.20 -1.64 -10.13
CA ALA A 35 -3.45 -0.63 -11.16
C ALA A 35 -3.95 0.71 -10.58
N ASN A 36 -4.76 0.68 -9.52
CA ASN A 36 -5.24 1.88 -8.84
C ASN A 36 -4.11 2.59 -8.07
N ILE A 37 -3.17 1.84 -7.52
CA ILE A 37 -1.94 2.38 -6.92
C ILE A 37 -1.12 3.12 -7.99
N GLU A 38 -0.84 2.49 -9.13
CA GLU A 38 -0.10 3.13 -10.24
C GLU A 38 -0.78 4.42 -10.71
N LYS A 39 -2.10 4.38 -10.88
CA LYS A 39 -2.91 5.55 -11.26
C LYS A 39 -2.80 6.67 -10.24
N THR A 40 -2.79 6.35 -8.95
CA THR A 40 -2.71 7.34 -7.87
C THR A 40 -1.31 7.96 -7.78
N MET A 41 -0.28 7.14 -7.96
CA MET A 41 1.11 7.57 -7.84
C MET A 41 1.63 8.26 -9.12
N GLY A 42 0.97 8.06 -10.26
CA GLY A 42 1.35 8.64 -11.54
C GLY A 42 2.56 7.97 -12.19
N PHE A 43 2.95 6.79 -11.71
CA PHE A 43 4.04 5.99 -12.27
C PHE A 43 3.79 4.49 -12.01
N GLY A 44 4.37 3.65 -12.86
CA GLY A 44 4.23 2.19 -12.74
C GLY A 44 5.04 1.59 -11.59
N LEU A 45 4.56 0.49 -11.01
CA LEU A 45 5.15 -0.12 -9.80
C LEU A 45 6.61 -0.55 -9.98
N GLY A 46 7.05 -0.86 -11.20
CA GLY A 46 8.47 -1.15 -11.49
C GLY A 46 9.42 0.03 -11.20
N LYS A 47 8.90 1.26 -11.02
CA LYS A 47 9.69 2.43 -10.60
C LYS A 47 9.60 2.71 -9.10
N LEU A 48 8.83 1.91 -8.34
CA LEU A 48 8.56 2.14 -6.92
C LEU A 48 9.83 2.14 -6.08
N GLY A 49 10.73 1.16 -6.27
CA GLY A 49 12.00 1.09 -5.55
C GLY A 49 12.84 2.36 -5.74
N THR A 50 13.07 2.76 -7.00
CA THR A 50 13.80 3.99 -7.33
C THR A 50 13.13 5.25 -6.78
N LYS A 51 11.79 5.27 -6.70
CA LYS A 51 11.04 6.39 -6.13
C LYS A 51 11.14 6.44 -4.61
N ILE A 52 11.13 5.29 -3.93
CA ILE A 52 11.37 5.21 -2.48
C ILE A 52 12.79 5.68 -2.14
N GLU A 53 13.80 5.32 -2.94
CA GLU A 53 15.18 5.76 -2.72
C GLU A 53 15.36 7.28 -2.88
N ASN A 54 14.74 7.88 -3.91
CA ASN A 54 14.93 9.30 -4.21
C ASN A 54 13.95 10.24 -3.49
N GLU A 55 12.74 9.77 -3.22
CA GLU A 55 11.59 10.57 -2.75
C GLU A 55 10.84 9.79 -1.65
N THR A 56 11.55 9.29 -0.63
CA THR A 56 11.04 8.31 0.35
C THR A 56 9.70 8.74 0.96
N MET A 57 9.66 9.88 1.65
CA MET A 57 8.48 10.24 2.46
C MET A 57 7.25 10.58 1.59
N SER A 58 7.44 11.27 0.47
CA SER A 58 6.35 11.61 -0.45
C SER A 58 5.81 10.38 -1.18
N THR A 59 6.70 9.46 -1.58
CA THR A 59 6.32 8.18 -2.22
C THR A 59 5.56 7.31 -1.23
N MET A 60 6.07 7.15 -0.01
CA MET A 60 5.41 6.39 1.05
C MET A 60 4.03 6.97 1.36
N ARG A 61 3.93 8.29 1.57
CA ARG A 61 2.65 8.97 1.81
C ARG A 61 1.64 8.72 0.68
N SER A 62 2.10 8.79 -0.57
CA SER A 62 1.24 8.56 -1.75
C SER A 62 0.77 7.12 -1.86
N LEU A 63 1.63 6.16 -1.53
CA LEU A 63 1.30 4.74 -1.52
C LEU A 63 0.29 4.40 -0.43
N ILE A 64 0.50 4.88 0.81
CA ILE A 64 -0.48 4.67 1.88
C ILE A 64 -1.81 5.35 1.54
N TYR A 65 -1.78 6.56 0.97
CA TYR A 65 -2.98 7.21 0.49
C TYR A 65 -3.71 6.36 -0.57
N ALA A 66 -2.97 5.82 -1.55
CA ALA A 66 -3.55 4.96 -2.58
C ALA A 66 -4.22 3.71 -1.99
N LEU A 67 -3.59 3.08 -1.00
CA LEU A 67 -4.14 1.90 -0.32
C LEU A 67 -5.40 2.22 0.49
N LEU A 68 -5.42 3.36 1.18
CA LEU A 68 -6.52 3.68 2.09
C LEU A 68 -7.72 4.33 1.40
N LYS A 69 -7.49 5.09 0.32
CA LYS A 69 -8.57 5.90 -0.29
C LYS A 69 -9.68 5.07 -0.93
N GLU A 70 -9.42 3.81 -1.30
CA GLU A 70 -10.43 2.93 -1.90
C GLU A 70 -11.55 2.63 -0.92
N GLU A 71 -11.17 2.29 0.31
CA GLU A 71 -12.11 2.01 1.41
C GLU A 71 -12.48 3.28 2.20
N GLN A 72 -11.78 4.40 1.97
CA GLN A 72 -11.98 5.68 2.64
C GLN A 72 -11.99 6.86 1.63
N PRO A 73 -13.05 7.02 0.82
CA PRO A 73 -13.09 8.03 -0.23
C PRO A 73 -13.04 9.49 0.29
N GLY A 74 -13.30 9.71 1.59
CA GLY A 74 -13.17 11.03 2.24
C GLY A 74 -11.76 11.33 2.76
N LEU A 75 -10.80 10.41 2.57
CA LEU A 75 -9.42 10.59 3.01
C LEU A 75 -8.70 11.59 2.10
N ASP A 76 -7.97 12.51 2.73
CA ASP A 76 -7.18 13.53 2.06
C ASP A 76 -5.70 13.16 2.16
N ILE A 77 -4.97 13.24 1.04
CA ILE A 77 -3.55 12.91 0.97
C ILE A 77 -2.71 13.74 1.95
N ASP A 78 -3.12 14.98 2.22
CA ASP A 78 -2.43 15.84 3.17
C ASP A 78 -2.68 15.42 4.62
N LYS A 79 -3.79 14.75 4.89
CA LYS A 79 -4.10 14.19 6.22
C LYS A 79 -3.46 12.83 6.45
N VAL A 80 -3.17 12.07 5.39
CA VAL A 80 -2.55 10.73 5.52
C VAL A 80 -1.21 10.77 6.24
N GLY A 81 -0.40 11.81 6.00
CA GLY A 81 0.89 11.95 6.69
C GLY A 81 0.76 12.03 8.22
N HIS A 82 -0.35 12.56 8.73
CA HIS A 82 -0.61 12.66 10.18
C HIS A 82 -1.13 11.35 10.79
N LEU A 83 -1.59 10.41 9.96
CA LEU A 83 -2.09 9.11 10.41
C LEU A 83 -0.97 8.08 10.62
N ILE A 84 0.25 8.38 10.16
CA ILE A 84 1.37 7.44 10.16
C ILE A 84 2.47 7.99 11.05
N THR A 85 2.72 7.34 12.17
CA THR A 85 3.91 7.60 12.98
C THR A 85 4.97 6.53 12.70
N LEU A 86 6.16 6.73 13.26
CA LEU A 86 7.24 5.73 13.21
C LEU A 86 6.82 4.36 13.76
N LYS A 87 5.81 4.30 14.64
CA LYS A 87 5.31 3.05 15.21
C LYS A 87 4.55 2.19 14.21
N GLU A 88 3.79 2.81 13.31
CA GLU A 88 2.99 2.11 12.29
C GLU A 88 3.81 1.84 11.01
N MET A 89 4.96 2.50 10.86
CA MET A 89 5.81 2.36 9.68
C MET A 89 6.30 0.92 9.45
N SER A 90 6.49 0.14 10.51
CA SER A 90 6.89 -1.27 10.40
C SER A 90 5.82 -2.15 9.75
N ALA A 91 4.55 -1.98 10.13
CA ALA A 91 3.43 -2.71 9.52
C ALA A 91 3.20 -2.30 8.07
N ILE A 92 3.39 -1.01 7.79
CA ILE A 92 3.31 -0.48 6.42
C ILE A 92 4.46 -1.04 5.57
N ALA A 93 5.68 -1.11 6.11
CA ALA A 93 6.85 -1.60 5.39
C ALA A 93 6.68 -3.06 4.92
N GLU A 94 6.00 -3.90 5.68
CA GLU A 94 5.65 -5.27 5.27
C GLU A 94 4.75 -5.27 4.03
N THR A 95 3.66 -4.48 4.06
CA THR A 95 2.74 -4.34 2.90
C THR A 95 3.47 -3.82 1.66
N ILE A 96 4.38 -2.86 1.84
CA ILE A 96 5.17 -2.30 0.75
C ILE A 96 6.14 -3.33 0.18
N SER A 97 6.75 -4.14 1.05
CA SER A 97 7.67 -5.20 0.62
C SER A 97 6.96 -6.24 -0.25
N GLU A 98 5.72 -6.58 0.08
CA GLU A 98 4.89 -7.48 -0.74
C GLU A 98 4.59 -6.88 -2.12
N ILE A 99 4.20 -5.60 -2.16
CA ILE A 99 3.96 -4.89 -3.42
C ILE A 99 5.24 -4.84 -4.27
N MET A 100 6.38 -4.57 -3.63
CA MET A 100 7.68 -4.55 -4.31
C MET A 100 8.08 -5.92 -4.86
N ALA A 101 7.74 -7.02 -4.17
CA ALA A 101 8.03 -8.38 -4.63
C ALA A 101 7.21 -8.78 -5.88
N VAL A 102 6.03 -8.19 -6.06
CA VAL A 102 5.21 -8.37 -7.27
C VAL A 102 5.70 -7.46 -8.41
N ALA A 103 6.26 -6.31 -8.07
CA ALA A 103 6.71 -5.30 -9.03
C ALA A 103 8.10 -5.57 -9.65
N SER A 104 8.87 -6.48 -9.07
CA SER A 104 10.21 -6.91 -9.49
C SER A 104 10.18 -8.09 -10.45
#